data_AF-A0A7W5BE86-F1
#
_entry.id   AF-A0A7W5BE86-F1
#
_cell.length_a   1.000
_cell.length_b   1.000
_cell.length_c   1.000
_cell.angle_alpha   90.00
_cell.angle_beta   90.00
_cell.angle_gamma   90.00
#
_symmetry.space_group_name_H-M   'P 1'
#
loop_
_entity.id
_entity.type
_entity.pdbx_description
1 polymer ?
#
loop_
_entity_poly.entity_id
_entity_poly.type
_entity_poly.pdbx_seq_one_letter_code
_entity_poly.pdbx_strand_id
1 'polypeptide(L)'
;MNSLFLSLKRLGTTALIVLASFGLQGCAEASAVKNTKTVKAAVPPAKPVVQPPKGTLVIIGGGLRADNAEVWQRIVQLSGGKGARIAVFGAASINPEKSANSTIAKLNQYGADAFFVPIGVMYSGSDYRKAAEDPVLVEMIRNSAGIYFAGGDQARITQALVRADGTHSALLDAIWDTYRRGGVLAGSSAGAAIMSTTMFYDAKPVLDMLKMGVTDGREIAPGLGFIGNDVFVDQHLLVRGRFARMIPVMLKKGYHIGLGIDENSAMVVNSDREVEIIGYSGALLIDLSSAITDRGVKGFNISNAAISYLDRGDKFNLVTRAFTPAPDKADGKLDPNQPDMREPVFTNDILGNNAVLDLMGNLIDNAQQEAIGIAFGNPRDPYPDLGFEFRFSKTLNSVGYTSSEAEAYSVLKLRLDIRPIQLQQPLYRYK
;
A
#
# COMPACT_ATOMS: atom_id res chain seq x y z
N MET A 1 -13.23 -53.56 -34.37
CA MET A 1 -14.58 -54.08 -34.05
C MET A 1 -15.54 -52.90 -33.92
N ASN A 2 -16.77 -53.06 -34.44
CA ASN A 2 -18.06 -52.37 -34.16
C ASN A 2 -18.02 -51.09 -33.28
N SER A 3 -18.45 -49.89 -33.74
CA SER A 3 -19.83 -49.42 -34.07
C SER A 3 -20.72 -49.22 -32.80
N LEU A 4 -21.70 -48.31 -32.66
CA LEU A 4 -22.68 -47.57 -33.52
C LEU A 4 -22.60 -46.02 -33.28
N PHE A 5 -23.11 -45.12 -34.14
CA PHE A 5 -24.47 -44.52 -34.20
C PHE A 5 -25.16 -44.20 -32.84
N LEU A 6 -25.99 -43.17 -32.66
CA LEU A 6 -26.76 -42.23 -33.54
C LEU A 6 -26.61 -40.78 -32.92
N SER A 7 -27.27 -39.65 -33.23
CA SER A 7 -28.39 -39.23 -34.09
C SER A 7 -28.39 -37.69 -34.33
N LEU A 8 -29.38 -37.16 -35.06
CA LEU A 8 -29.69 -35.72 -35.26
C LEU A 8 -31.17 -35.43 -34.94
N LYS A 9 -31.51 -34.15 -34.67
CA LYS A 9 -32.72 -33.51 -35.25
C LYS A 9 -32.71 -31.97 -35.14
N ARG A 10 -32.96 -31.30 -36.27
CA ARG A 10 -33.43 -29.90 -36.41
C ARG A 10 -34.81 -29.94 -37.08
N LEU A 11 -35.71 -29.03 -36.71
CA LEU A 11 -36.87 -28.49 -37.46
C LEU A 11 -37.70 -27.62 -36.47
N GLY A 12 -38.36 -26.51 -36.83
CA GLY A 12 -38.26 -25.73 -38.08
C GLY A 12 -39.62 -25.33 -38.68
N THR A 13 -40.17 -24.18 -38.24
CA THR A 13 -41.17 -23.35 -38.99
C THR A 13 -42.56 -24.04 -39.20
N THR A 14 -43.71 -23.39 -39.46
CA THR A 14 -44.08 -22.02 -39.87
C THR A 14 -45.45 -21.59 -39.30
N ALA A 15 -45.79 -20.30 -39.46
CA ALA A 15 -46.98 -19.58 -38.97
C ALA A 15 -48.36 -20.08 -39.44
N LEU A 16 -49.40 -19.51 -38.84
CA LEU A 16 -50.68 -19.20 -39.51
C LEU A 16 -51.03 -17.71 -39.29
N ILE A 17 -51.66 -17.08 -40.29
CA ILE A 17 -52.03 -15.66 -40.30
C ILE A 17 -53.56 -15.55 -40.24
N VAL A 18 -54.08 -14.60 -39.43
CA VAL A 18 -55.41 -14.00 -39.66
C VAL A 18 -55.28 -12.48 -39.51
N LEU A 19 -55.75 -11.76 -40.51
CA LEU A 19 -55.85 -10.30 -40.53
C LEU A 19 -57.34 -9.94 -40.61
N ALA A 20 -57.82 -9.12 -39.67
CA ALA A 20 -59.14 -8.50 -39.74
C ALA A 20 -59.06 -7.12 -39.06
N SER A 21 -59.47 -6.08 -39.77
CA SER A 21 -59.54 -4.69 -39.30
C SER A 21 -60.99 -4.25 -39.16
N PHE A 22 -61.29 -3.35 -38.23
CA PHE A 22 -62.27 -2.25 -38.34
C PHE A 22 -62.38 -1.47 -37.01
N GLY A 23 -62.83 -0.21 -37.09
CA GLY A 23 -63.41 0.52 -35.96
C GLY A 23 -62.52 1.57 -35.28
N LEU A 24 -62.72 2.85 -35.63
CA LEU A 24 -62.51 3.96 -34.70
C LEU A 24 -63.80 4.16 -33.90
N GLN A 25 -63.70 4.18 -32.57
CA GLN A 25 -64.61 4.89 -31.66
C GLN A 25 -63.90 5.09 -30.32
N GLY A 26 -64.32 6.07 -29.53
CA GLY A 26 -63.53 6.56 -28.39
C GLY A 26 -64.34 6.81 -27.12
N CYS A 27 -63.68 7.51 -26.18
CA CYS A 27 -64.16 7.98 -24.88
C CYS A 27 -64.23 6.95 -23.72
N ALA A 28 -63.30 7.18 -22.78
CA ALA A 28 -63.54 7.26 -21.33
C ALA A 28 -63.55 5.99 -20.44
N GLU A 29 -62.74 6.11 -19.38
CA GLU A 29 -62.95 5.68 -17.98
C GLU A 29 -63.26 4.21 -17.63
N ALA A 30 -62.22 3.51 -17.14
CA ALA A 30 -62.16 3.06 -15.74
C ALA A 30 -60.73 2.58 -15.37
N SER A 31 -60.09 3.17 -14.36
CA SER A 31 -58.74 2.74 -13.92
C SER A 31 -58.82 1.72 -12.76
N ALA A 32 -58.45 0.47 -13.05
CA ALA A 32 -58.40 -0.58 -12.04
C ALA A 32 -57.16 -0.44 -11.14
N VAL A 33 -57.31 0.17 -9.97
CA VAL A 33 -56.23 0.40 -8.99
C VAL A 33 -55.73 -0.92 -8.40
N LYS A 34 -54.63 -1.47 -8.95
CA LYS A 34 -53.86 -2.53 -8.30
C LYS A 34 -53.01 -1.92 -7.18
N ASN A 35 -53.35 -2.25 -5.94
CA ASN A 35 -52.76 -1.69 -4.73
C ASN A 35 -51.38 -2.31 -4.41
N THR A 36 -50.35 -1.96 -5.19
CA THR A 36 -48.96 -2.36 -4.93
C THR A 36 -48.36 -1.55 -3.79
N LYS A 37 -48.42 -2.09 -2.57
CA LYS A 37 -47.69 -1.56 -1.40
C LYS A 37 -46.18 -1.54 -1.68
N THR A 38 -45.65 -0.36 -1.97
CA THR A 38 -44.22 -0.11 -2.12
C THR A 38 -43.54 -0.22 -0.76
N VAL A 39 -42.93 -1.38 -0.48
CA VAL A 39 -42.05 -1.54 0.70
C VAL A 39 -40.81 -0.69 0.46
N LYS A 40 -40.80 0.51 1.05
CA LYS A 40 -39.67 1.44 0.99
C LYS A 40 -38.51 0.76 1.73
N ALA A 41 -37.45 0.39 1.00
CA ALA A 41 -36.27 -0.22 1.59
C ALA A 41 -35.73 0.68 2.70
N ALA A 42 -35.52 0.10 3.89
CA ALA A 42 -35.00 0.85 5.03
C ALA A 42 -33.61 1.39 4.67
N VAL A 43 -33.41 2.70 4.76
CA VAL A 43 -32.08 3.31 4.65
C VAL A 43 -31.23 2.71 5.77
N PRO A 44 -30.11 2.04 5.48
CA PRO A 44 -29.26 1.49 6.53
C PRO A 44 -28.80 2.65 7.43
N PRO A 45 -28.72 2.44 8.76
CA PRO A 45 -28.29 3.51 9.67
C PRO A 45 -26.94 4.04 9.22
N ALA A 46 -26.81 5.37 9.19
CA ALA A 46 -25.55 6.02 8.83
C ALA A 46 -24.44 5.45 9.71
N LYS A 47 -23.36 4.96 9.09
CA LYS A 47 -22.19 4.48 9.84
C LYS A 47 -21.76 5.59 10.81
N PRO A 48 -21.47 5.29 12.09
CA PRO A 48 -21.01 6.29 13.03
C PRO A 48 -19.86 7.08 12.42
N VAL A 49 -19.93 8.42 12.52
CA VAL A 49 -18.84 9.30 12.04
C VAL A 49 -17.69 9.15 13.02
N VAL A 50 -16.83 8.16 12.76
CA VAL A 50 -15.58 7.97 13.48
C VAL A 50 -14.75 9.22 13.26
N GLN A 51 -14.53 10.01 14.32
CA GLN A 51 -13.69 11.19 14.25
C GLN A 51 -12.27 10.76 13.82
N PRO A 52 -11.59 11.54 12.96
CA PRO A 52 -10.21 11.24 12.58
C PRO A 52 -9.32 11.17 13.83
N PRO A 53 -8.38 10.22 13.91
CA PRO A 53 -7.45 10.14 15.03
C PRO A 53 -6.66 11.45 15.21
N LYS A 54 -6.49 11.89 16.46
CA LYS A 54 -5.69 13.09 16.78
C LYS A 54 -4.19 12.81 16.90
N GLY A 55 -3.80 11.53 16.97
CA GLY A 55 -2.41 11.12 17.09
C GLY A 55 -1.67 11.07 15.77
N THR A 56 -0.40 10.68 15.84
CA THR A 56 0.53 10.69 14.72
C THR A 56 1.07 9.29 14.44
N LEU A 57 1.15 8.89 13.18
CA LEU A 57 1.82 7.66 12.77
C LEU A 57 3.29 7.93 12.42
N VAL A 58 4.19 7.01 12.73
CA VAL A 58 5.57 7.00 12.23
C VAL A 58 5.84 5.66 11.56
N ILE A 59 5.66 5.63 10.25
CA ILE A 59 5.61 4.42 9.41
C ILE A 59 6.99 4.23 8.77
N ILE A 60 7.76 3.26 9.27
CA ILE A 60 9.19 3.10 8.99
C ILE A 60 9.40 1.91 8.04
N GLY A 61 10.13 2.11 6.93
CA GLY A 61 10.27 1.11 5.86
C GLY A 61 11.12 -0.13 6.18
N GLY A 62 11.53 -0.31 7.44
CA GLY A 62 12.47 -1.34 7.87
C GLY A 62 13.92 -0.86 7.81
N GLY A 63 14.87 -1.72 8.19
CA GLY A 63 16.30 -1.39 8.14
C GLY A 63 16.74 -0.16 8.96
N LEU A 64 15.92 0.31 9.92
CA LEU A 64 16.19 1.52 10.69
C LEU A 64 17.48 1.38 11.49
N ARG A 65 18.48 2.19 11.15
CA ARG A 65 19.83 2.09 11.70
C ARG A 65 19.90 2.70 13.11
N ALA A 66 20.92 2.29 13.84
CA ALA A 66 21.12 2.64 15.25
C ALA A 66 21.65 4.07 15.49
N ASP A 67 22.03 4.75 14.41
CA ASP A 67 22.62 6.09 14.27
C ASP A 67 21.66 7.10 13.60
N ASN A 68 20.51 6.65 13.07
CA ASN A 68 19.48 7.50 12.48
C ASN A 68 18.74 8.32 13.55
N ALA A 69 19.43 9.34 14.07
CA ALA A 69 18.97 10.16 15.17
C ALA A 69 17.67 10.90 14.84
N GLU A 70 17.46 11.32 13.59
CA GLU A 70 16.24 12.03 13.16
C GLU A 70 14.99 11.21 13.44
N VAL A 71 14.90 9.97 12.93
CA VAL A 71 13.72 9.12 13.10
C VAL A 71 13.50 8.76 14.57
N TRP A 72 14.56 8.38 15.30
CA TRP A 72 14.43 8.02 16.72
C TRP A 72 14.03 9.23 17.59
N GLN A 73 14.64 10.40 17.39
CA GLN A 73 14.29 11.62 18.11
C GLN A 73 12.87 12.06 17.79
N ARG A 74 12.44 12.01 16.52
CA ARG A 74 11.08 12.40 16.12
C ARG A 74 10.02 11.55 16.82
N ILE A 75 10.23 10.24 16.95
CA ILE A 75 9.32 9.34 17.70
C ILE A 75 9.19 9.79 19.16
N VAL A 76 10.31 10.07 19.83
CA VAL A 76 10.32 10.50 21.23
C VAL A 76 9.69 11.89 21.41
N GLN A 77 10.04 12.85 20.55
CA GLN A 77 9.49 14.21 20.53
C GLN A 77 7.96 14.20 20.35
N LEU A 78 7.45 13.50 19.33
CA LEU A 78 6.01 13.35 19.09
C LEU A 78 5.30 12.63 20.25
N SER A 79 5.99 11.76 20.99
CA SER A 79 5.48 11.08 22.18
C SER A 79 5.56 11.95 23.46
N GLY A 80 5.86 13.25 23.35
CA GLY A 80 5.95 14.18 24.49
C GLY A 80 7.37 14.48 24.98
N GLY A 81 8.41 13.96 24.33
CA GLY A 81 9.81 14.28 24.61
C GLY A 81 10.43 13.45 25.73
N LYS A 82 11.25 14.10 26.58
CA LYS A 82 12.03 13.40 27.62
C LYS A 82 11.10 12.82 28.69
N GLY A 83 11.23 11.53 28.97
CA GLY A 83 10.33 10.77 29.85
C GLY A 83 9.04 10.29 29.18
N ALA A 84 8.91 10.44 27.85
CA ALA A 84 7.79 9.89 27.09
C ALA A 84 7.67 8.37 27.32
N ARG A 85 6.55 7.93 27.87
CA ARG A 85 6.28 6.51 28.13
C ARG A 85 5.93 5.80 26.83
N ILE A 86 6.79 4.91 26.34
CA ILE A 86 6.59 4.24 25.03
C ILE A 86 6.44 2.73 25.18
N ALA A 87 5.28 2.20 24.81
CA ALA A 87 5.00 0.77 24.85
C ALA A 87 5.57 0.04 23.63
N VAL A 88 6.49 -0.90 23.81
CA VAL A 88 7.21 -1.56 22.71
C VAL A 88 6.74 -3.01 22.52
N PHE A 89 6.17 -3.28 21.35
CA PHE A 89 5.64 -4.57 20.95
C PHE A 89 6.66 -5.33 20.10
N GLY A 90 7.19 -6.43 20.66
CA GLY A 90 8.08 -7.36 19.95
C GLY A 90 7.37 -8.40 19.07
N ALA A 91 6.04 -8.40 19.04
CA ALA A 91 5.19 -9.53 18.63
C ALA A 91 5.47 -10.13 17.23
N ALA A 92 6.04 -9.36 16.31
CA ALA A 92 6.42 -9.80 14.97
C ALA A 92 7.62 -10.76 14.95
N SER A 93 8.53 -10.62 15.92
CA SER A 93 9.81 -11.33 15.98
C SER A 93 9.64 -12.80 16.39
N ILE A 94 10.59 -13.65 15.98
CA ILE A 94 10.75 -15.01 16.55
C ILE A 94 11.30 -14.99 17.98
N ASN A 95 11.83 -13.85 18.44
CA ASN A 95 12.18 -13.57 19.82
C ASN A 95 11.65 -12.16 20.16
N PRO A 96 10.40 -12.05 20.63
CA PRO A 96 9.75 -10.76 20.90
C PRO A 96 10.49 -9.89 21.92
N GLU A 97 10.87 -10.46 23.05
CA GLU A 97 11.53 -9.73 24.13
C GLU A 97 12.89 -9.15 23.70
N LYS A 98 13.76 -9.94 23.06
CA LYS A 98 15.05 -9.44 22.55
C LYS A 98 14.84 -8.31 21.52
N SER A 99 13.82 -8.44 20.67
CA SER A 99 13.51 -7.42 19.66
C SER A 99 13.03 -6.12 20.31
N ALA A 100 12.13 -6.23 21.30
CA ALA A 100 11.62 -5.08 22.04
C ALA A 100 12.73 -4.41 22.85
N ASN A 101 13.54 -5.17 23.61
CA ASN A 101 14.64 -4.64 24.42
C ASN A 101 15.69 -3.90 23.56
N SER A 102 15.94 -4.35 22.32
CA SER A 102 16.82 -3.65 21.37
C SER A 102 16.25 -2.29 20.95
N THR A 103 14.94 -2.19 20.73
CA THR A 103 14.22 -0.94 20.42
C THR A 103 14.12 -0.03 21.65
N ILE A 104 13.83 -0.57 22.82
CA ILE A 104 13.75 0.14 24.12
C ILE A 104 15.08 0.83 24.42
N ALA A 105 16.20 0.12 24.29
CA ALA A 105 17.53 0.68 24.48
C ALA A 105 17.79 1.89 23.55
N LYS A 106 17.24 1.91 22.33
CA LYS A 106 17.35 3.02 21.40
C LYS A 106 16.43 4.18 21.76
N LEU A 107 15.14 3.93 22.04
CA LEU A 107 14.21 4.99 22.48
C LEU A 107 14.70 5.66 23.77
N ASN A 108 15.24 4.89 24.71
CA ASN A 108 15.77 5.41 25.98
C ASN A 108 17.10 6.17 25.78
N GLN A 109 17.93 5.78 24.79
CA GLN A 109 19.11 6.58 24.39
C GLN A 109 18.72 7.99 23.91
N TYR A 110 17.53 8.15 23.30
CA TYR A 110 16.97 9.45 22.92
C TYR A 110 16.01 10.05 23.97
N GLY A 111 15.96 9.48 25.18
CA GLY A 111 15.33 10.08 26.36
C GLY A 111 13.92 9.60 26.72
N ALA A 112 13.41 8.52 26.11
CA ALA A 112 12.11 7.93 26.48
C ALA A 112 12.15 7.13 27.81
N ASP A 113 10.96 6.81 28.32
CA ASP A 113 10.66 5.73 29.27
C ASP A 113 10.00 4.57 28.49
N ALA A 114 10.76 3.88 27.65
CA ALA A 114 10.23 2.78 26.84
C ALA A 114 10.23 1.45 27.63
N PHE A 115 9.15 0.68 27.48
CA PHE A 115 8.94 -0.60 28.20
C PHE A 115 8.44 -1.71 27.27
N PHE A 116 8.74 -2.96 27.61
CA PHE A 116 8.30 -4.13 26.83
C PHE A 116 6.86 -4.49 27.16
N VAL A 117 6.06 -4.75 26.11
CA VAL A 117 4.72 -5.34 26.26
C VAL A 117 4.85 -6.86 26.05
N PRO A 118 4.63 -7.69 27.09
CA PRO A 118 4.86 -9.13 27.04
C PRO A 118 3.75 -9.85 26.26
N ILE A 119 3.78 -9.70 24.93
CA ILE A 119 2.83 -10.32 24.00
C ILE A 119 3.52 -10.68 22.69
N GLY A 120 3.21 -11.88 22.18
CA GLY A 120 3.64 -12.33 20.87
C GLY A 120 3.44 -13.84 20.70
N VAL A 121 3.11 -14.29 19.49
CA VAL A 121 2.83 -15.71 19.19
C VAL A 121 4.05 -16.61 19.47
N MET A 122 5.26 -16.04 19.35
CA MET A 122 6.54 -16.73 19.62
C MET A 122 7.13 -16.41 21.00
N TYR A 123 6.39 -15.76 21.91
CA TYR A 123 6.89 -15.43 23.25
C TYR A 123 6.48 -16.51 24.27
N SER A 124 7.47 -17.20 24.85
CA SER A 124 7.25 -18.25 25.85
C SER A 124 6.91 -17.72 27.25
N GLY A 125 7.16 -16.44 27.54
CA GLY A 125 6.89 -15.83 28.85
C GLY A 125 5.43 -15.47 29.11
N SER A 126 4.53 -15.62 28.14
CA SER A 126 3.11 -15.30 28.29
C SER A 126 2.21 -16.17 27.40
N ASP A 127 1.03 -16.53 27.87
CA ASP A 127 -0.07 -16.85 26.96
C ASP A 127 -0.54 -15.55 26.27
N TYR A 128 -0.19 -15.39 24.99
CA TYR A 128 -0.48 -14.15 24.26
C TYR A 128 -1.98 -13.86 24.16
N ARG A 129 -2.86 -14.87 24.24
CA ARG A 129 -4.32 -14.67 24.22
C ARG A 129 -4.83 -14.11 25.54
N LYS A 130 -4.18 -14.42 26.66
CA LYS A 130 -4.47 -13.81 27.96
C LYS A 130 -3.88 -12.41 28.06
N ALA A 131 -2.62 -12.22 27.63
CA ALA A 131 -1.97 -10.91 27.58
C ALA A 131 -2.74 -9.89 26.71
N ALA A 132 -3.36 -10.34 25.62
CA ALA A 132 -4.19 -9.52 24.73
C ALA A 132 -5.48 -8.97 25.38
N GLU A 133 -5.90 -9.53 26.53
CA GLU A 133 -7.10 -9.16 27.29
C GLU A 133 -6.78 -8.78 28.75
N ASP A 134 -5.50 -8.69 29.13
CA ASP A 134 -5.06 -8.41 30.49
C ASP A 134 -5.35 -6.94 30.87
N PRO A 135 -6.19 -6.67 31.90
CA PRO A 135 -6.56 -5.31 32.28
C PRO A 135 -5.37 -4.45 32.74
N VAL A 136 -4.31 -5.07 33.28
CA VAL A 136 -3.09 -4.36 33.69
C VAL A 136 -2.30 -3.89 32.47
N LEU A 137 -2.13 -4.76 31.47
CA LEU A 137 -1.47 -4.39 30.22
C LEU A 137 -2.29 -3.36 29.43
N VAL A 138 -3.61 -3.54 29.35
CA VAL A 138 -4.55 -2.56 28.77
C VAL A 138 -4.36 -1.17 29.39
N GLU A 139 -4.29 -1.07 30.71
CA GLU A 139 -4.13 0.20 31.39
C GLU A 139 -2.70 0.76 31.24
N MET A 140 -1.67 -0.08 31.16
CA MET A 140 -0.31 0.35 30.81
C MET A 140 -0.24 0.95 29.39
N ILE A 141 -0.98 0.40 28.42
CA ILE A 141 -1.09 0.99 27.06
C ILE A 141 -1.88 2.31 27.08
N ARG A 142 -2.99 2.39 27.83
CA ARG A 142 -3.75 3.64 27.98
C ARG A 142 -2.96 4.77 28.64
N ASN A 143 -1.99 4.44 29.49
CA ASN A 143 -1.07 5.40 30.13
C ASN A 143 0.31 5.49 29.45
N SER A 144 0.42 5.06 28.19
CA SER A 144 1.57 5.36 27.31
C SER A 144 1.30 6.63 26.49
N ALA A 145 2.35 7.34 26.08
CA ALA A 145 2.26 8.48 25.16
C ALA A 145 2.61 8.08 23.71
N GLY A 146 3.39 7.02 23.54
CA GLY A 146 3.67 6.40 22.26
C GLY A 146 3.63 4.87 22.33
N ILE A 147 3.48 4.23 21.19
CA ILE A 147 3.51 2.79 20.99
C ILE A 147 4.44 2.50 19.80
N TYR A 148 5.28 1.47 19.89
CA TYR A 148 6.20 1.08 18.82
C TYR A 148 6.05 -0.41 18.47
N PHE A 149 5.82 -0.71 17.19
CA PHE A 149 5.80 -2.08 16.65
C PHE A 149 7.13 -2.46 15.99
N ALA A 150 7.83 -3.45 16.55
CA ALA A 150 9.06 -3.97 15.99
C ALA A 150 8.85 -4.81 14.71
N GLY A 151 9.90 -4.92 13.89
CA GLY A 151 9.90 -5.69 12.66
C GLY A 151 9.93 -7.21 12.87
N GLY A 152 9.64 -7.95 11.80
CA GLY A 152 9.53 -9.41 11.81
C GLY A 152 8.46 -9.87 10.83
N ASP A 153 7.47 -10.60 11.32
CA ASP A 153 6.31 -11.11 10.59
C ASP A 153 5.01 -10.41 11.05
N GLN A 154 4.38 -9.65 10.15
CA GLN A 154 3.14 -8.92 10.41
C GLN A 154 1.95 -9.84 10.72
N ALA A 155 1.95 -11.09 10.26
CA ALA A 155 0.91 -12.07 10.60
C ALA A 155 0.87 -12.34 12.12
N ARG A 156 2.02 -12.32 12.79
CA ARG A 156 2.10 -12.53 14.25
C ARG A 156 1.59 -11.35 15.05
N ILE A 157 1.70 -10.12 14.51
CA ILE A 157 1.12 -8.93 15.15
C ILE A 157 -0.40 -9.03 15.13
N THR A 158 -1.01 -9.28 13.97
CA THR A 158 -2.47 -9.39 13.86
C THR A 158 -3.01 -10.62 14.58
N GLN A 159 -2.33 -11.77 14.49
CA GLN A 159 -2.69 -12.98 15.24
C GLN A 159 -2.67 -12.75 16.76
N ALA A 160 -1.76 -11.91 17.28
CA ALA A 160 -1.68 -11.60 18.70
C ALA A 160 -2.75 -10.60 19.18
N LEU A 161 -3.14 -9.64 18.35
CA LEU A 161 -4.00 -8.51 18.72
C LEU A 161 -5.46 -8.61 18.24
N VAL A 162 -5.77 -9.55 17.34
CA VAL A 162 -7.12 -9.79 16.79
C VAL A 162 -7.62 -11.15 17.27
N ARG A 163 -8.87 -11.20 17.74
CA ARG A 163 -9.55 -12.43 18.19
C ARG A 163 -9.88 -13.34 17.01
N ALA A 164 -10.21 -14.60 17.30
CA ALA A 164 -10.50 -15.61 16.28
C ALA A 164 -11.76 -15.31 15.43
N ASP A 165 -12.64 -14.43 15.91
CA ASP A 165 -13.83 -13.93 15.20
C ASP A 165 -13.55 -12.66 14.35
N GLY A 166 -12.32 -12.14 14.37
CA GLY A 166 -11.92 -10.90 13.70
C GLY A 166 -12.12 -9.62 14.52
N THR A 167 -12.61 -9.70 15.77
CA THR A 167 -12.75 -8.53 16.66
C THR A 167 -11.41 -8.11 17.28
N HIS A 168 -11.28 -6.85 17.68
CA HIS A 168 -10.11 -6.37 18.43
C HIS A 168 -10.02 -7.02 19.81
N SER A 169 -8.83 -7.40 20.26
CA SER A 169 -8.60 -7.67 21.69
C SER A 169 -8.69 -6.37 22.50
N ALA A 170 -8.90 -6.44 23.83
CA ALA A 170 -8.92 -5.25 24.67
C ALA A 170 -7.61 -4.44 24.59
N LEU A 171 -6.47 -5.11 24.40
CA LEU A 171 -5.17 -4.47 24.16
C LEU A 171 -5.10 -3.72 22.82
N LEU A 172 -5.75 -4.23 21.76
CA LEU A 172 -5.85 -3.53 20.48
C LEU A 172 -6.80 -2.32 20.54
N ASP A 173 -7.90 -2.41 21.28
CA ASP A 173 -8.72 -1.24 21.55
C ASP A 173 -7.96 -0.19 22.39
N ALA A 174 -7.13 -0.60 23.35
CA ALA A 174 -6.25 0.31 24.09
C ALA A 174 -5.20 1.00 23.19
N ILE A 175 -4.62 0.30 22.22
CA ILE A 175 -3.73 0.87 21.20
C ILE A 175 -4.48 1.94 20.39
N TRP A 176 -5.70 1.62 19.93
CA TRP A 176 -6.57 2.53 19.20
C TRP A 176 -7.01 3.74 20.03
N ASP A 177 -7.34 3.57 21.31
CA ASP A 177 -7.69 4.65 22.23
C ASP A 177 -6.52 5.63 22.38
N THR A 178 -5.30 5.12 22.59
CA THR A 178 -4.07 5.91 22.70
C THR A 178 -3.81 6.72 21.43
N TYR A 179 -3.96 6.13 20.25
CA TYR A 179 -3.82 6.85 18.98
C TYR A 179 -4.92 7.91 18.77
N ARG A 180 -6.19 7.57 19.03
CA ARG A 180 -7.33 8.49 18.85
C ARG A 180 -7.22 9.72 19.74
N ARG A 181 -6.70 9.59 20.97
CA ARG A 181 -6.54 10.71 21.93
C ARG A 181 -5.30 11.59 21.73
N GLY A 182 -4.42 11.29 20.77
CA GLY A 182 -3.23 12.10 20.45
C GLY A 182 -1.88 11.39 20.56
N GLY A 183 -1.83 10.12 20.96
CA GLY A 183 -0.59 9.36 21.10
C GLY A 183 0.03 8.92 19.76
N VAL A 184 1.30 8.55 19.80
CA VAL A 184 2.07 8.12 18.61
C VAL A 184 1.93 6.62 18.37
N LEU A 185 1.72 6.19 17.12
CA LEU A 185 1.95 4.81 16.69
C LEU A 185 3.13 4.75 15.72
N ALA A 186 4.28 4.31 16.22
CA ALA A 186 5.44 4.00 15.40
C ALA A 186 5.44 2.51 15.00
N GLY A 187 5.96 2.19 13.81
CA GLY A 187 6.06 0.80 13.38
C GLY A 187 7.03 0.60 12.23
N SER A 188 7.88 -0.43 12.33
CA SER A 188 8.95 -0.70 11.36
C SER A 188 8.81 -2.06 10.68
N SER A 189 9.00 -2.11 9.35
CA SER A 189 8.85 -3.33 8.54
C SER A 189 7.45 -3.94 8.75
N ALA A 190 7.32 -5.11 9.37
CA ALA A 190 6.04 -5.66 9.82
C ALA A 190 5.13 -4.63 10.55
N GLY A 191 5.71 -3.77 11.39
CA GLY A 191 5.00 -2.69 12.09
C GLY A 191 4.50 -1.55 11.18
N ALA A 192 5.05 -1.41 9.97
CA ALA A 192 4.51 -0.51 8.94
C ALA A 192 3.43 -1.19 8.09
N ALA A 193 3.62 -2.47 7.76
CA ALA A 193 2.67 -3.23 6.93
C ALA A 193 1.25 -3.35 7.54
N ILE A 194 1.15 -3.38 8.88
CA ILE A 194 -0.14 -3.38 9.61
C ILE A 194 -0.91 -2.05 9.53
N MET A 195 -0.31 -0.96 9.05
CA MET A 195 -0.90 0.39 9.16
C MET A 195 -2.13 0.57 8.25
N SER A 196 -2.19 -0.09 7.09
CA SER A 196 -3.37 -0.11 6.21
C SER A 196 -4.37 -1.22 6.58
N THR A 197 -5.63 -1.08 6.18
CA THR A 197 -6.68 -2.10 6.48
C THR A 197 -6.48 -3.43 5.73
N THR A 198 -5.62 -3.45 4.71
CA THR A 198 -5.07 -4.64 4.07
C THR A 198 -3.55 -4.61 4.23
N MET A 199 -2.94 -5.78 4.46
CA MET A 199 -1.50 -5.98 4.50
C MET A 199 -1.09 -7.18 3.65
N PHE A 200 0.18 -7.28 3.30
CA PHE A 200 0.76 -8.53 2.78
C PHE A 200 0.81 -9.59 3.88
N TYR A 201 0.54 -10.85 3.52
CA TYR A 201 0.62 -12.01 4.42
C TYR A 201 1.76 -12.92 3.94
N ASP A 202 1.45 -14.04 3.28
CA ASP A 202 2.43 -14.93 2.65
C ASP A 202 2.70 -14.47 1.21
N ALA A 203 3.40 -13.34 1.09
CA ALA A 203 3.58 -12.66 -0.18
C ALA A 203 4.71 -13.29 -1.02
N LYS A 204 4.33 -13.80 -2.18
CA LYS A 204 5.23 -14.30 -3.25
C LYS A 204 6.23 -13.24 -3.74
N PRO A 205 7.28 -13.65 -4.50
CA PRO A 205 8.13 -12.71 -5.23
C PRO A 205 7.34 -11.69 -6.05
N VAL A 206 7.87 -10.46 -6.20
CA VAL A 206 7.14 -9.35 -6.82
C VAL A 206 6.62 -9.70 -8.22
N LEU A 207 7.47 -10.30 -9.06
CA LEU A 207 7.11 -10.73 -10.41
C LEU A 207 6.00 -11.80 -10.41
N ASP A 208 6.03 -12.74 -9.46
CA ASP A 208 5.01 -13.78 -9.33
C ASP A 208 3.63 -13.20 -8.99
N MET A 209 3.58 -12.11 -8.21
CA MET A 209 2.34 -11.39 -7.89
C MET A 209 1.76 -10.65 -9.11
N LEU A 210 2.60 -10.27 -10.08
CA LEU A 210 2.18 -9.75 -11.39
C LEU A 210 1.72 -10.88 -12.34
N LYS A 211 2.45 -12.01 -12.36
CA LYS A 211 2.15 -13.17 -13.21
C LYS A 211 0.85 -13.89 -12.80
N MET A 212 0.62 -14.05 -11.50
CA MET A 212 -0.48 -14.88 -10.94
C MET A 212 -1.57 -14.08 -10.22
N GLY A 213 -1.37 -12.78 -9.97
CA GLY A 213 -2.26 -12.00 -9.12
C GLY A 213 -2.12 -12.32 -7.62
N VAL A 214 -3.14 -11.95 -6.83
CA VAL A 214 -3.10 -11.98 -5.36
C VAL A 214 -4.41 -12.46 -4.75
N THR A 215 -4.36 -13.19 -3.63
CA THR A 215 -5.50 -13.84 -2.97
C THR A 215 -5.61 -13.42 -1.50
N ASP A 216 -6.84 -13.07 -1.07
CA ASP A 216 -7.16 -12.88 0.34
C ASP A 216 -7.00 -14.20 1.10
N GLY A 217 -6.34 -14.15 2.27
CA GLY A 217 -5.99 -15.34 3.06
C GLY A 217 -4.78 -16.11 2.54
N ARG A 218 -4.05 -15.58 1.53
CA ARG A 218 -2.75 -16.11 1.09
C ARG A 218 -1.73 -14.99 0.95
N GLU A 219 -1.67 -14.33 -0.20
CA GLU A 219 -0.71 -13.25 -0.43
C GLU A 219 -1.05 -11.96 0.34
N ILE A 220 -2.33 -11.74 0.67
CA ILE A 220 -2.81 -10.59 1.46
C ILE A 220 -3.82 -10.99 2.55
N ALA A 221 -3.87 -10.20 3.63
CA ALA A 221 -4.77 -10.38 4.77
C ALA A 221 -5.23 -9.01 5.32
N PRO A 222 -6.22 -8.96 6.25
CA PRO A 222 -6.52 -7.74 7.00
C PRO A 222 -5.30 -7.24 7.79
N GLY A 223 -5.03 -5.94 7.70
CA GLY A 223 -4.12 -5.23 8.62
C GLY A 223 -4.91 -4.58 9.77
N LEU A 224 -4.25 -3.73 10.56
CA LEU A 224 -4.88 -3.04 11.69
C LEU A 224 -5.49 -1.68 11.34
N GLY A 225 -5.12 -1.08 10.20
CA GLY A 225 -5.89 0.02 9.58
C GLY A 225 -5.74 1.41 10.19
N PHE A 226 -4.71 1.66 10.99
CA PHE A 226 -4.46 2.94 11.64
C PHE A 226 -4.37 4.14 10.67
N ILE A 227 -3.87 3.98 9.43
CA ILE A 227 -3.77 5.08 8.45
C ILE A 227 -5.12 5.46 7.80
N GLY A 228 -6.15 4.63 7.99
CA GLY A 228 -7.43 4.72 7.31
C GLY A 228 -7.67 3.55 6.33
N ASN A 229 -8.83 3.60 5.67
CA ASN A 229 -9.27 2.60 4.69
C ASN A 229 -9.03 3.03 3.22
N ASP A 230 -8.44 4.21 3.01
CA ASP A 230 -8.22 4.90 1.74
C ASP A 230 -6.77 4.78 1.22
N VAL A 231 -5.84 4.33 2.06
CA VAL A 231 -4.41 4.19 1.76
C VAL A 231 -3.91 2.77 2.01
N PHE A 232 -3.10 2.25 1.08
CA PHE A 232 -2.36 0.99 1.22
C PHE A 232 -0.88 1.25 1.54
N VAL A 233 -0.27 0.45 2.43
CA VAL A 233 1.11 0.64 2.89
C VAL A 233 2.00 -0.57 2.57
N ASP A 234 3.21 -0.33 2.06
CA ASP A 234 4.27 -1.35 1.98
C ASP A 234 5.65 -0.77 2.38
N GLN A 235 6.65 -1.63 2.48
CA GLN A 235 7.93 -1.37 3.14
C GLN A 235 9.10 -2.17 2.51
N HIS A 236 10.33 -1.71 2.73
CA HIS A 236 11.55 -2.11 2.02
C HIS A 236 11.41 -1.92 0.50
N LEU A 237 10.93 -0.74 0.08
CA LEU A 237 10.29 -0.59 -1.21
C LEU A 237 11.25 -0.62 -2.40
N LEU A 238 12.29 0.22 -2.38
CA LEU A 238 13.22 0.41 -3.50
C LEU A 238 14.23 -0.72 -3.56
N VAL A 239 14.77 -1.09 -2.40
CA VAL A 239 15.77 -2.18 -2.25
C VAL A 239 15.25 -3.58 -2.62
N ARG A 240 13.94 -3.73 -2.91
CA ARG A 240 13.29 -5.00 -3.29
C ARG A 240 12.26 -4.87 -4.43
N GLY A 241 12.25 -3.77 -5.17
CA GLY A 241 11.31 -3.54 -6.28
C GLY A 241 9.82 -3.59 -5.91
N ARG A 242 9.47 -3.45 -4.62
CA ARG A 242 8.15 -3.81 -4.09
C ARG A 242 7.01 -2.89 -4.53
N PHE A 243 7.31 -1.72 -5.10
CA PHE A 243 6.30 -0.82 -5.68
C PHE A 243 5.35 -1.56 -6.64
N ALA A 244 5.89 -2.47 -7.47
CA ALA A 244 5.11 -3.18 -8.47
C ALA A 244 4.10 -4.17 -7.88
N ARG A 245 4.40 -4.81 -6.74
CA ARG A 245 3.44 -5.72 -6.07
C ARG A 245 2.31 -5.01 -5.34
N MET A 246 2.46 -3.71 -5.04
CA MET A 246 1.37 -2.92 -4.44
C MET A 246 0.21 -2.78 -5.41
N ILE A 247 0.50 -2.52 -6.70
CA ILE A 247 -0.48 -2.18 -7.73
C ILE A 247 -1.60 -3.24 -7.89
N PRO A 248 -1.33 -4.56 -8.04
CA PRO A 248 -2.39 -5.57 -8.11
C PRO A 248 -3.20 -5.71 -6.81
N VAL A 249 -2.62 -5.43 -5.64
CA VAL A 249 -3.36 -5.38 -4.37
C VAL A 249 -4.28 -4.16 -4.34
N MET A 250 -3.76 -2.99 -4.72
CA MET A 250 -4.51 -1.74 -4.76
C MET A 250 -5.72 -1.84 -5.69
N LEU A 251 -5.53 -2.33 -6.92
CA LEU A 251 -6.60 -2.59 -7.88
C LEU A 251 -7.65 -3.58 -7.33
N LYS A 252 -7.21 -4.70 -6.72
CA LYS A 252 -8.12 -5.73 -6.18
C LYS A 252 -8.96 -5.22 -5.01
N LYS A 253 -8.41 -4.32 -4.20
CA LYS A 253 -9.04 -3.84 -2.94
C LYS A 253 -9.68 -2.46 -3.05
N GLY A 254 -9.51 -1.76 -4.18
CA GLY A 254 -10.09 -0.43 -4.44
C GLY A 254 -9.31 0.73 -3.81
N TYR A 255 -8.01 0.56 -3.53
CA TYR A 255 -7.17 1.66 -3.05
C TYR A 255 -6.74 2.56 -4.21
N HIS A 256 -7.05 3.85 -4.12
CA HIS A 256 -6.48 4.83 -5.04
C HIS A 256 -5.05 5.25 -4.66
N ILE A 257 -4.68 5.23 -3.37
CA ILE A 257 -3.35 5.65 -2.90
C ILE A 257 -2.57 4.49 -2.28
N GLY A 258 -1.34 4.32 -2.73
CA GLY A 258 -0.33 3.47 -2.12
C GLY A 258 0.83 4.33 -1.64
N LEU A 259 1.26 4.14 -0.40
CA LEU A 259 2.48 4.71 0.16
C LEU A 259 3.46 3.59 0.47
N GLY A 260 4.59 3.57 -0.22
CA GLY A 260 5.64 2.59 0.00
C GLY A 260 6.89 3.26 0.53
N ILE A 261 7.35 2.88 1.71
CA ILE A 261 8.49 3.51 2.39
C ILE A 261 9.74 2.62 2.33
N ASP A 262 10.89 3.20 2.01
CA ASP A 262 12.14 2.46 1.84
C ASP A 262 12.95 2.29 3.15
N GLU A 263 14.02 1.48 3.12
CA GLU A 263 14.82 1.19 4.32
C GLU A 263 15.46 2.46 4.93
N ASN A 264 15.67 2.42 6.25
CA ASN A 264 16.25 3.49 7.06
C ASN A 264 15.52 4.85 6.93
N SER A 265 14.22 4.81 6.62
CA SER A 265 13.39 6.00 6.32
C SER A 265 12.01 5.84 6.94
N ALA A 266 11.32 6.95 7.22
CA ALA A 266 9.98 6.93 7.79
C ALA A 266 9.06 8.01 7.19
N MET A 267 7.76 7.71 7.20
CA MET A 267 6.68 8.66 6.94
C MET A 267 6.04 9.05 8.27
N VAL A 268 6.04 10.34 8.59
CA VAL A 268 5.27 10.90 9.70
C VAL A 268 3.91 11.32 9.17
N VAL A 269 2.81 10.77 9.70
CA VAL A 269 1.44 11.09 9.25
C VAL A 269 0.64 11.70 10.40
N ASN A 270 0.26 12.98 10.27
CA ASN A 270 -0.45 13.72 11.32
C ASN A 270 -1.99 13.63 11.21
N SER A 271 -2.70 14.26 12.15
CA SER A 271 -4.17 14.35 12.19
C SER A 271 -4.79 14.96 10.92
N ASP A 272 -4.06 15.87 10.28
CA ASP A 272 -4.50 16.64 9.11
C ASP A 272 -4.23 15.88 7.80
N ARG A 273 -3.77 14.61 7.92
CA ARG A 273 -3.35 13.70 6.85
C ARG A 273 -2.21 14.25 5.98
N GLU A 274 -1.40 15.15 6.53
CA GLU A 274 -0.09 15.48 5.97
C GLU A 274 0.89 14.34 6.27
N VAL A 275 1.59 13.90 5.23
CA VAL A 275 2.69 12.93 5.25
C VAL A 275 3.99 13.71 5.08
N GLU A 276 4.91 13.58 6.02
CA GLU A 276 6.28 14.14 5.95
C GLU A 276 7.29 12.99 5.87
N ILE A 277 8.25 13.06 4.94
CA ILE A 277 9.32 12.06 4.79
C ILE A 277 10.53 12.46 5.65
N ILE A 278 11.08 11.51 6.41
CA ILE A 278 12.29 11.70 7.22
C ILE A 278 13.23 10.49 7.12
N GLY A 279 14.51 10.68 7.39
CA GLY A 279 15.54 9.65 7.33
C GLY A 279 16.40 9.71 6.07
N TYR A 280 16.77 8.54 5.54
CA TYR A 280 17.94 8.40 4.66
C TYR A 280 17.62 8.26 3.16
N SER A 281 16.64 7.44 2.82
CA SER A 281 16.14 7.20 1.46
C SER A 281 14.85 8.03 1.33
N GLY A 282 13.81 7.47 0.72
CA GLY A 282 12.51 8.13 0.63
C GLY A 282 11.33 7.18 0.55
N ALA A 283 10.21 7.69 0.05
CA ALA A 283 9.00 6.93 -0.21
C ALA A 283 8.56 7.06 -1.68
N LEU A 284 7.98 6.00 -2.24
CA LEU A 284 7.18 6.12 -3.45
C LEU A 284 5.70 6.26 -3.08
N LEU A 285 5.05 7.22 -3.74
CA LEU A 285 3.61 7.35 -3.80
C LEU A 285 3.10 6.80 -5.14
N ILE A 286 2.09 5.93 -5.08
CA ILE A 286 1.36 5.41 -6.23
C ILE A 286 -0.06 5.95 -6.17
N ASP A 287 -0.51 6.64 -7.22
CA ASP A 287 -1.90 7.10 -7.37
C ASP A 287 -2.57 6.39 -8.56
N LEU A 288 -3.65 5.67 -8.29
CA LEU A 288 -4.46 4.93 -9.25
C LEU A 288 -5.80 5.62 -9.55
N SER A 289 -6.03 6.86 -9.11
CA SER A 289 -7.29 7.59 -9.30
C SER A 289 -7.67 7.78 -10.79
N SER A 290 -6.69 7.73 -11.69
CA SER A 290 -6.87 7.80 -13.16
C SER A 290 -6.57 6.49 -13.88
N ALA A 291 -6.25 5.42 -13.15
CA ALA A 291 -5.71 4.20 -13.72
C ALA A 291 -6.80 3.29 -14.32
N ILE A 292 -6.47 2.65 -15.44
CA ILE A 292 -7.36 1.75 -16.18
C ILE A 292 -6.66 0.40 -16.44
N THR A 293 -7.46 -0.65 -16.62
CA THR A 293 -6.99 -1.98 -17.00
C THR A 293 -7.78 -2.48 -18.21
N ASP A 294 -7.09 -2.96 -19.24
CA ASP A 294 -7.72 -3.56 -20.41
C ASP A 294 -8.03 -5.05 -20.13
N ARG A 295 -9.27 -5.45 -20.43
CA ARG A 295 -9.75 -6.83 -20.34
C ARG A 295 -9.48 -7.65 -21.60
N GLY A 296 -9.11 -7.00 -22.71
CA GLY A 296 -8.65 -7.64 -23.94
C GLY A 296 -7.20 -8.14 -23.85
N VAL A 297 -6.36 -7.49 -23.02
CA VAL A 297 -4.99 -7.93 -22.76
C VAL A 297 -4.97 -9.13 -21.82
N LYS A 298 -4.34 -10.22 -22.27
CA LYS A 298 -4.17 -11.44 -21.46
C LYS A 298 -3.09 -11.24 -20.39
N GLY A 299 -3.50 -11.16 -19.13
CA GLY A 299 -2.60 -11.05 -17.97
C GLY A 299 -2.67 -9.66 -17.31
N PHE A 300 -1.88 -9.48 -16.25
CA PHE A 300 -1.83 -8.20 -15.54
C PHE A 300 -1.38 -7.07 -16.47
N ASN A 301 -2.15 -5.99 -16.50
CA ASN A 301 -1.83 -4.76 -17.21
C ASN A 301 -2.46 -3.57 -16.48
N ILE A 302 -1.87 -2.39 -16.63
CA ILE A 302 -2.42 -1.11 -16.15
C ILE A 302 -1.93 0.03 -17.05
N SER A 303 -2.72 1.09 -17.17
CA SER A 303 -2.29 2.34 -17.79
C SER A 303 -2.83 3.55 -17.03
N ASN A 304 -2.18 4.70 -17.15
CA ASN A 304 -2.50 5.95 -16.44
C ASN A 304 -2.47 5.85 -14.90
N ALA A 305 -1.68 4.94 -14.33
CA ALA A 305 -1.22 5.13 -12.95
C ALA A 305 -0.26 6.33 -12.89
N ALA A 306 -0.18 7.00 -11.75
CA ALA A 306 0.85 7.99 -11.48
C ALA A 306 1.78 7.48 -10.37
N ILE A 307 3.07 7.75 -10.52
CA ILE A 307 4.11 7.40 -9.54
C ILE A 307 4.93 8.64 -9.20
N SER A 308 5.27 8.78 -7.92
CA SER A 308 6.11 9.87 -7.40
C SER A 308 7.11 9.35 -6.39
N TYR A 309 8.32 9.90 -6.37
CA TYR A 309 9.31 9.77 -5.30
C TYR A 309 9.35 11.03 -4.45
N LEU A 310 9.36 10.85 -3.14
CA LEU A 310 9.48 11.88 -2.12
C LEU A 310 10.70 11.53 -1.24
N ASP A 311 11.69 12.41 -1.21
CA ASP A 311 12.88 12.29 -0.36
C ASP A 311 12.66 13.01 0.96
N ARG A 312 13.64 12.98 1.88
CA ARG A 312 13.59 13.66 3.18
C ARG A 312 13.11 15.11 3.09
N GLY A 313 12.34 15.52 4.09
CA GLY A 313 11.73 16.84 4.21
C GLY A 313 10.54 17.10 3.28
N ASP A 314 10.31 16.27 2.25
CA ASP A 314 9.16 16.43 1.36
C ASP A 314 7.85 16.11 2.09
N LYS A 315 6.78 16.77 1.65
CA LYS A 315 5.45 16.61 2.21
C LYS A 315 4.39 16.34 1.15
N PHE A 316 3.41 15.52 1.51
CA PHE A 316 2.22 15.27 0.70
C PHE A 316 0.98 15.17 1.59
N ASN A 317 -0.08 15.90 1.25
CA ASN A 317 -1.35 15.80 1.98
C ASN A 317 -2.32 14.83 1.29
N LEU A 318 -2.73 13.78 2.01
CA LEU A 318 -3.58 12.71 1.48
C LEU A 318 -5.01 13.17 1.16
N VAL A 319 -5.47 14.31 1.66
CA VAL A 319 -6.79 14.86 1.35
C VAL A 319 -6.73 15.82 0.17
N THR A 320 -5.82 16.80 0.20
CA THR A 320 -5.76 17.86 -0.84
C THR A 320 -4.98 17.48 -2.09
N ARG A 321 -4.21 16.37 -2.06
CA ARG A 321 -3.26 15.96 -3.11
C ARG A 321 -2.14 16.99 -3.36
N ALA A 322 -1.95 17.95 -2.46
CA ALA A 322 -0.87 18.92 -2.52
C ALA A 322 0.47 18.24 -2.17
N PHE A 323 1.52 18.62 -2.89
CA PHE A 323 2.91 18.30 -2.60
C PHE A 323 3.62 19.58 -2.20
N THR A 324 4.49 19.51 -1.21
CA THR A 324 5.40 20.60 -0.82
C THR A 324 6.82 20.01 -0.78
N PRO A 325 7.78 20.50 -1.58
CA PRO A 325 9.17 20.06 -1.48
C PRO A 325 9.77 20.49 -0.13
N ALA A 326 10.83 19.80 0.31
CA ALA A 326 11.63 20.28 1.44
C ALA A 326 12.24 21.67 1.17
N PRO A 327 12.59 22.46 2.21
CA PRO A 327 13.07 23.84 2.04
C PRO A 327 14.32 23.97 1.15
N ASP A 328 15.28 23.05 1.28
CA ASP A 328 16.52 22.96 0.48
C ASP A 328 16.27 22.66 -1.01
N LYS A 329 15.10 22.11 -1.33
CA LYS A 329 14.60 21.77 -2.67
C LYS A 329 13.59 22.78 -3.23
N ALA A 330 13.15 23.77 -2.44
CA ALA A 330 12.04 24.64 -2.81
C ALA A 330 12.31 25.49 -4.08
N ASP A 331 13.51 26.06 -4.18
CA ASP A 331 13.96 26.84 -5.34
C ASP A 331 14.62 25.97 -6.43
N GLY A 332 15.06 24.76 -6.09
CA GLY A 332 15.72 23.81 -6.99
C GLY A 332 14.78 23.07 -7.95
N LYS A 333 13.74 23.74 -8.46
CA LYS A 333 12.77 23.12 -9.38
C LYS A 333 13.35 22.99 -10.79
N LEU A 334 13.38 21.78 -11.33
CA LEU A 334 13.89 21.51 -12.68
C LEU A 334 13.05 22.18 -13.78
N ASP A 335 13.72 22.76 -14.77
CA ASP A 335 13.09 23.29 -15.99
C ASP A 335 13.05 22.20 -17.08
N PRO A 336 11.87 21.69 -17.48
CA PRO A 336 11.77 20.65 -18.51
C PRO A 336 12.25 21.10 -19.90
N ASN A 337 12.53 22.40 -20.11
CA ASN A 337 13.11 22.93 -21.35
C ASN A 337 14.64 22.92 -21.35
N GLN A 338 15.28 22.73 -20.20
CA GLN A 338 16.74 22.73 -20.02
C GLN A 338 17.23 21.45 -19.30
N PRO A 339 16.97 20.26 -19.84
CA PRO A 339 17.39 18.99 -19.23
C PRO A 339 18.91 18.75 -19.39
N ASP A 340 19.54 18.30 -18.31
CA ASP A 340 20.96 17.92 -18.29
C ASP A 340 21.23 16.62 -19.07
N MET A 341 20.28 15.68 -19.09
CA MET A 341 20.44 14.37 -19.74
C MET A 341 19.72 14.28 -21.09
N ARG A 342 20.21 13.42 -22.00
CA ARG A 342 19.62 13.24 -23.35
C ARG A 342 19.55 11.79 -23.84
N GLU A 343 20.28 10.88 -23.20
CA GLU A 343 20.38 9.48 -23.63
C GLU A 343 19.08 8.69 -23.38
N PRO A 344 18.81 7.60 -24.14
CA PRO A 344 17.66 6.73 -23.90
C PRO A 344 17.65 6.13 -22.49
N VAL A 345 16.57 6.33 -21.74
CA VAL A 345 16.45 5.89 -20.35
C VAL A 345 15.87 4.47 -20.29
N PHE A 346 16.69 3.49 -19.89
CA PHE A 346 16.35 2.08 -19.92
C PHE A 346 16.94 1.29 -18.74
N THR A 347 16.19 0.31 -18.23
CA THR A 347 16.74 -0.76 -17.37
C THR A 347 16.16 -2.14 -17.74
N ASN A 348 17.01 -3.17 -17.68
CA ASN A 348 16.64 -4.56 -17.91
C ASN A 348 16.15 -5.29 -16.64
N ASP A 349 16.29 -4.68 -15.45
CA ASP A 349 15.65 -5.12 -14.22
C ASP A 349 15.13 -3.92 -13.41
N ILE A 350 13.87 -3.55 -13.67
CA ILE A 350 13.15 -2.48 -12.94
C ILE A 350 12.72 -2.88 -11.52
N LEU A 351 12.85 -4.17 -11.16
CA LEU A 351 12.56 -4.68 -9.81
C LEU A 351 13.83 -4.84 -8.96
N GLY A 352 15.00 -4.57 -9.54
CA GLY A 352 16.28 -4.53 -8.86
C GLY A 352 16.36 -3.42 -7.82
N ASN A 353 17.39 -3.50 -6.96
CA ASN A 353 17.70 -2.51 -5.94
C ASN A 353 17.83 -1.10 -6.57
N ASN A 354 17.02 -0.15 -6.10
CA ASN A 354 16.95 1.25 -6.54
C ASN A 354 16.63 1.53 -8.02
N ALA A 355 16.60 0.52 -8.90
CA ALA A 355 16.46 0.71 -10.35
C ALA A 355 15.23 1.53 -10.80
N VAL A 356 14.14 1.51 -10.04
CA VAL A 356 12.96 2.37 -10.27
C VAL A 356 13.21 3.83 -9.89
N LEU A 357 13.94 4.10 -8.81
CA LEU A 357 14.32 5.45 -8.40
C LEU A 357 15.33 6.03 -9.40
N ASP A 358 16.38 5.28 -9.72
CA ASP A 358 17.43 5.70 -10.66
C ASP A 358 16.85 6.03 -12.05
N LEU A 359 15.90 5.22 -12.55
CA LEU A 359 15.19 5.47 -13.80
C LEU A 359 14.25 6.68 -13.71
N MET A 360 13.57 6.89 -12.58
CA MET A 360 12.70 8.06 -12.38
C MET A 360 13.49 9.38 -12.27
N GLY A 361 14.63 9.35 -11.56
CA GLY A 361 15.55 10.48 -11.41
C GLY A 361 16.23 10.85 -12.73
N ASN A 362 16.72 9.86 -13.48
CA ASN A 362 17.23 10.11 -14.83
C ASN A 362 16.12 10.68 -15.72
N LEU A 363 14.95 10.02 -15.81
CA LEU A 363 13.88 10.47 -16.69
C LEU A 363 13.47 11.93 -16.41
N ILE A 364 13.28 12.34 -15.15
CA ILE A 364 12.72 13.67 -14.87
C ILE A 364 13.60 14.82 -15.39
N ASP A 365 14.92 14.62 -15.44
CA ASP A 365 15.92 15.60 -15.91
C ASP A 365 16.50 15.27 -17.31
N ASN A 366 15.83 14.39 -18.06
CA ASN A 366 16.25 14.00 -19.40
C ASN A 366 15.36 14.63 -20.49
N ALA A 367 15.91 14.94 -21.66
CA ALA A 367 15.15 15.36 -22.84
C ALA A 367 14.13 14.29 -23.31
N GLN A 368 14.41 13.00 -23.04
CA GLN A 368 13.48 11.92 -23.32
C GLN A 368 12.15 12.09 -22.56
N GLN A 369 11.04 11.84 -23.24
CA GLN A 369 9.69 11.94 -22.67
C GLN A 369 9.20 10.64 -22.02
N GLU A 370 9.88 9.53 -22.28
CA GLU A 370 9.60 8.22 -21.68
C GLU A 370 10.87 7.45 -21.33
N ALA A 371 10.73 6.53 -20.37
CA ALA A 371 11.74 5.58 -19.95
C ALA A 371 11.14 4.18 -19.85
N ILE A 372 11.94 3.16 -20.15
CA ILE A 372 11.49 1.77 -20.22
C ILE A 372 12.24 0.90 -19.21
N GLY A 373 11.53 0.42 -18.20
CA GLY A 373 11.98 -0.67 -17.34
C GLY A 373 11.42 -2.00 -17.82
N ILE A 374 12.21 -3.08 -17.74
CA ILE A 374 11.72 -4.45 -17.97
C ILE A 374 11.88 -5.28 -16.69
N ALA A 375 10.93 -6.17 -16.43
CA ALA A 375 11.03 -7.22 -15.41
C ALA A 375 10.79 -8.60 -16.03
N PHE A 376 11.64 -9.57 -15.73
CA PHE A 376 11.46 -10.96 -16.16
C PHE A 376 12.03 -11.98 -15.17
N GLY A 377 11.68 -13.24 -15.39
CA GLY A 377 11.93 -14.34 -14.45
C GLY A 377 13.17 -15.16 -14.77
N ASN A 378 13.39 -16.22 -13.99
CA ASN A 378 14.38 -17.23 -14.35
C ASN A 378 13.91 -17.97 -15.63
N PRO A 379 14.81 -18.33 -16.57
CA PRO A 379 14.46 -19.20 -17.70
C PRO A 379 13.95 -20.60 -17.29
N ARG A 380 14.00 -20.95 -16.00
CA ARG A 380 13.42 -22.18 -15.42
C ARG A 380 12.09 -21.97 -14.67
N ASP A 381 11.55 -20.75 -14.64
CA ASP A 381 10.25 -20.46 -14.00
C ASP A 381 9.09 -21.16 -14.75
N PRO A 382 7.92 -21.36 -14.10
CA PRO A 382 6.72 -21.91 -14.76
C PRO A 382 6.19 -21.09 -15.94
N TYR A 383 6.57 -19.81 -16.02
CA TYR A 383 6.24 -18.89 -17.12
C TYR A 383 7.52 -18.13 -17.52
N PRO A 384 8.45 -18.76 -18.26
CA PRO A 384 9.79 -18.22 -18.51
C PRO A 384 9.82 -17.23 -19.68
N ASP A 385 8.81 -17.25 -20.56
CA ASP A 385 8.62 -16.29 -21.65
C ASP A 385 7.82 -15.05 -21.21
N LEU A 386 7.06 -15.11 -20.11
CA LEU A 386 6.30 -13.97 -19.59
C LEU A 386 7.18 -13.02 -18.77
N GLY A 387 7.35 -11.79 -19.28
CA GLY A 387 7.88 -10.63 -18.56
C GLY A 387 6.87 -9.47 -18.55
N PHE A 388 7.30 -8.32 -18.04
CA PHE A 388 6.53 -7.07 -18.07
C PHE A 388 7.39 -5.90 -18.51
N GLU A 389 6.83 -5.03 -19.35
CA GLU A 389 7.35 -3.70 -19.63
C GLU A 389 6.68 -2.70 -18.68
N PHE A 390 7.49 -1.87 -18.04
CA PHE A 390 7.12 -0.74 -17.21
C PHE A 390 7.51 0.53 -17.96
N ARG A 391 6.53 1.21 -18.55
CA ARG A 391 6.72 2.46 -19.28
C ARG A 391 6.44 3.62 -18.34
N PHE A 392 7.46 4.43 -18.11
CA PHE A 392 7.36 5.68 -17.38
C PHE A 392 7.28 6.82 -18.39
N SER A 393 6.45 7.83 -18.17
CA SER A 393 6.35 8.98 -19.08
C SER A 393 6.18 10.30 -18.33
N LYS A 394 6.77 11.36 -18.87
CA LYS A 394 6.48 12.74 -18.44
C LYS A 394 5.03 13.10 -18.80
N THR A 395 4.46 13.98 -17.99
CA THR A 395 3.13 14.58 -18.17
C THR A 395 3.22 16.08 -17.90
N LEU A 396 2.19 16.84 -18.25
CA LEU A 396 2.08 18.26 -17.90
C LEU A 396 2.07 18.52 -16.38
N ASN A 397 1.86 17.49 -15.55
CA ASN A 397 1.88 17.56 -14.10
C ASN A 397 3.19 17.00 -13.49
N SER A 398 4.12 16.50 -14.30
CA SER A 398 5.37 15.93 -13.82
C SER A 398 6.34 17.04 -13.43
N VAL A 399 6.95 16.94 -12.25
CA VAL A 399 7.87 17.96 -11.72
C VAL A 399 9.03 17.28 -11.03
N GLY A 400 10.26 17.73 -11.32
CA GLY A 400 11.45 17.39 -10.55
C GLY A 400 11.89 18.53 -9.64
N TYR A 401 12.46 18.19 -8.49
CA TYR A 401 13.18 19.12 -7.62
C TYR A 401 14.54 18.52 -7.24
N THR A 402 15.59 19.32 -7.17
CA THR A 402 16.91 18.96 -6.68
C THR A 402 17.27 19.83 -5.48
N SER A 403 18.05 19.29 -4.53
CA SER A 403 18.49 20.03 -3.35
C SER A 403 19.65 20.95 -3.69
N SER A 404 19.66 22.14 -3.11
CA SER A 404 20.80 23.06 -3.16
C SER A 404 21.88 22.76 -2.11
N GLU A 405 21.61 21.86 -1.15
CA GLU A 405 22.48 21.55 -0.01
C GLU A 405 22.99 20.09 0.03
N ALA A 406 22.37 19.16 -0.72
CA ALA A 406 22.68 17.73 -0.68
C ALA A 406 22.45 17.01 -2.02
N GLU A 407 22.98 15.79 -2.15
CA GLU A 407 22.61 14.85 -3.21
C GLU A 407 21.21 14.23 -2.91
N ALA A 408 20.16 15.05 -3.01
CA ALA A 408 18.77 14.66 -2.77
C ALA A 408 17.84 15.28 -3.84
N TYR A 409 16.82 14.54 -4.26
CA TYR A 409 15.90 14.97 -5.32
C TYR A 409 14.50 14.38 -5.17
N SER A 410 13.49 15.04 -5.72
CA SER A 410 12.09 14.61 -5.69
C SER A 410 11.57 14.45 -7.12
N VAL A 411 10.76 13.42 -7.36
CA VAL A 411 10.19 13.15 -8.70
C VAL A 411 8.68 13.02 -8.59
N LEU A 412 7.92 14.01 -9.04
CA LEU A 412 6.48 14.03 -8.87
C LEU A 412 5.73 13.63 -10.14
N LYS A 413 4.68 12.82 -9.98
CA LYS A 413 3.62 12.58 -10.98
C LYS A 413 4.13 12.18 -12.37
N LEU A 414 5.06 11.24 -12.46
CA LEU A 414 5.31 10.53 -13.72
C LEU A 414 4.12 9.58 -13.99
N ARG A 415 3.72 9.41 -15.25
CA ARG A 415 2.80 8.32 -15.62
C ARG A 415 3.56 7.00 -15.56
N LEU A 416 2.89 5.95 -15.07
CA LEU A 416 3.33 4.56 -15.15
C LEU A 416 2.26 3.73 -15.86
N ASP A 417 2.68 3.07 -16.94
CA ASP A 417 1.91 2.05 -17.65
C ASP A 417 2.68 0.72 -17.54
N ILE A 418 2.00 -0.39 -17.23
CA ILE A 418 2.61 -1.72 -17.14
C ILE A 418 1.86 -2.68 -18.06
N ARG A 419 2.59 -3.38 -18.93
CA ARG A 419 2.02 -4.36 -19.86
C ARG A 419 2.79 -5.68 -19.87
N PRO A 420 2.13 -6.83 -20.07
CA PRO A 420 2.82 -8.11 -20.22
C PRO A 420 3.55 -8.12 -21.56
N ILE A 421 4.75 -8.70 -21.58
CA ILE A 421 5.55 -8.91 -22.79
C ILE A 421 5.97 -10.37 -22.90
N GLN A 422 6.18 -10.83 -24.14
CA GLN A 422 6.76 -12.15 -24.40
C GLN A 422 8.25 -11.99 -24.75
N LEU A 423 9.11 -12.64 -23.96
CA LEU A 423 10.53 -12.76 -24.24
C LEU A 423 10.80 -13.81 -25.32
N GLN A 424 11.79 -13.57 -26.16
CA GLN A 424 12.35 -14.61 -27.01
C GLN A 424 13.14 -15.62 -26.17
N GLN A 425 13.05 -16.90 -26.53
CA GLN A 425 13.78 -17.98 -25.89
C GLN A 425 14.65 -18.74 -26.92
N PRO A 426 15.91 -19.09 -26.60
CA PRO A 426 16.63 -18.71 -25.38
C PRO A 426 16.97 -17.21 -25.37
N LEU A 427 16.89 -16.59 -24.18
CA LEU A 427 17.15 -15.16 -23.97
C LEU A 427 18.56 -14.71 -24.45
N TYR A 428 19.52 -15.63 -24.43
CA TYR A 428 20.86 -15.44 -25.00
C TYR A 428 21.29 -16.69 -25.77
N ARG A 429 22.33 -16.55 -26.60
CA ARG A 429 23.00 -17.66 -27.27
C ARG A 429 24.48 -17.58 -26.94
N TYR A 430 25.10 -18.73 -26.66
CA TYR A 430 26.56 -18.83 -26.62
C TYR A 430 27.15 -18.50 -28.00
N LYS A 431 28.35 -17.95 -28.03
CA LYS A 431 29.16 -17.68 -29.23
C LYS A 431 30.36 -18.62 -29.23
#